data_AF-A0A132B8B8-F1
#
_entry.id   AF-A0A132B8B8-F1
#
_cell.length_a   1.000
_cell.length_b   1.000
_cell.length_c   1.000
_cell.angle_alpha   90.00
_cell.angle_beta   90.00
_cell.angle_gamma   90.00
#
_symmetry.space_group_name_H-M   'P 1'
#
loop_
_entity.id
_entity.type
_entity.pdbx_description
1 polymer ?
#
loop_
_entity_poly.entity_id
_entity_poly.type
_entity_poly.pdbx_seq_one_letter_code
_entity_poly.pdbx_strand_id
1 'polypeptide(L)'
;DRPLILYSYFESENARANFRYYLDHALHDAADFLFLINGPTDAEKMLPNKGNIRFIKRPNDCYDLGGFAEMLLTNDLYKNYQRFIMMNASVRGPFFPIWSTDCWSDVYLNRLTNHTKLIGMTMNCQGTTPHVQSMLWALDRVGLEVLLNPSDELVAEYQATVPKGGPGAKIPDLERPGINSCPHSYWEAVSVEVHATWLMRTAGYDVEAMMYSYRGFGEPLSRGEVIDLGGGPVKHGTYREGTRYEDICAESLDPLYENHYWGMTIHPWDTIFTKQNRPVNQVTIERLSQWGDGIQYSSYDHCQ
;
A
#
# COMPACT_ATOMS: atom_id res chain seq x y z
N ASP A 1 -20.86 6.45 4.10
CA ASP A 1 -20.63 4.99 4.14
C ASP A 1 -19.31 4.69 4.81
N ARG A 2 -19.31 3.84 5.84
CA ARG A 2 -18.08 3.43 6.55
C ARG A 2 -17.23 2.58 5.60
N PRO A 3 -15.91 2.84 5.44
CA PRO A 3 -15.04 1.96 4.69
C PRO A 3 -14.74 0.66 5.45
N LEU A 4 -14.34 -0.39 4.73
CA LEU A 4 -13.79 -1.60 5.31
C LEU A 4 -12.26 -1.56 5.24
N ILE A 5 -11.61 -1.66 6.39
CA ILE A 5 -10.16 -1.68 6.52
C ILE A 5 -9.73 -3.10 6.91
N LEU A 6 -9.02 -3.76 6.00
CA LEU A 6 -8.49 -5.10 6.16
C LEU A 6 -7.01 -5.04 6.53
N TYR A 7 -6.63 -5.77 7.57
CA TYR A 7 -5.25 -5.81 8.06
C TYR A 7 -4.75 -7.25 8.14
N SER A 8 -3.75 -7.61 7.32
CA SER A 8 -3.11 -8.93 7.34
C SER A 8 -1.96 -8.95 8.35
N TYR A 9 -1.99 -9.92 9.26
CA TYR A 9 -0.99 -10.11 10.30
C TYR A 9 -0.39 -11.51 10.23
N PHE A 10 0.93 -11.60 10.17
CA PHE A 10 1.69 -12.82 10.45
C PHE A 10 2.78 -12.50 11.47
N GLU A 11 2.98 -13.40 12.43
CA GLU A 11 3.83 -13.16 13.59
C GLU A 11 5.31 -12.95 13.21
N SER A 12 5.87 -11.82 13.67
CA SER A 12 7.30 -11.55 13.74
C SER A 12 7.53 -10.43 14.76
N GLU A 13 8.76 -10.26 15.24
CA GLU A 13 9.08 -9.19 16.20
C GLU A 13 8.66 -7.80 15.69
N ASN A 14 9.00 -7.48 14.44
CA ASN A 14 8.59 -6.23 13.81
C ASN A 14 7.07 -6.14 13.62
N ALA A 15 6.43 -7.22 13.13
CA ALA A 15 4.99 -7.22 12.88
C ALA A 15 4.18 -7.01 14.16
N ARG A 16 4.59 -7.62 15.28
CA ARG A 16 3.92 -7.43 16.57
C ARG A 16 4.04 -6.01 17.09
N ALA A 17 5.23 -5.40 16.99
CA ALA A 17 5.41 -4.00 17.36
C ALA A 17 4.58 -3.06 16.49
N ASN A 18 4.51 -3.32 15.18
CA ASN A 18 3.69 -2.55 14.25
C ASN A 18 2.20 -2.68 14.55
N PHE A 19 1.77 -3.91 14.81
CA PHE A 19 0.39 -4.19 15.13
C PHE A 19 -0.02 -3.50 16.43
N ARG A 20 0.82 -3.53 17.47
CA ARG A 20 0.57 -2.78 18.70
C ARG A 20 0.35 -1.29 18.43
N TYR A 21 1.30 -0.67 17.73
CA TYR A 21 1.21 0.75 17.36
C TYR A 21 -0.06 1.05 16.54
N TYR A 22 -0.41 0.18 15.60
CA TYR A 22 -1.63 0.32 14.80
C TYR A 22 -2.89 0.27 15.67
N LEU A 23 -2.98 -0.65 16.63
CA LEU A 23 -4.12 -0.73 17.54
C LEU A 23 -4.25 0.50 18.45
N ASP A 24 -3.13 1.04 18.91
CA ASP A 24 -3.10 2.20 19.81
C ASP A 24 -3.44 3.51 19.07
N HIS A 25 -3.05 3.64 17.79
CA HIS A 25 -3.13 4.92 17.07
C HIS A 25 -4.06 4.95 15.86
N ALA A 26 -4.28 3.83 15.17
CA ALA A 26 -4.96 3.81 13.87
C ALA A 26 -6.46 3.49 13.94
N LEU A 27 -6.92 2.82 15.00
CA LEU A 27 -8.35 2.48 15.12
C LEU A 27 -9.21 3.74 15.29
N HIS A 28 -10.42 3.72 14.72
CA HIS A 28 -11.42 4.78 14.88
C HIS A 28 -12.85 4.25 14.70
N ASP A 29 -13.86 5.02 15.08
CA ASP A 29 -15.26 4.58 15.00
C ASP A 29 -15.87 4.79 13.60
N ALA A 30 -15.22 5.56 12.71
CA ALA A 30 -15.71 5.86 11.35
C ALA A 30 -15.47 4.75 10.30
N ALA A 31 -14.76 3.67 10.63
CA ALA A 31 -14.50 2.53 9.74
C ALA A 31 -14.77 1.18 10.41
N ASP A 32 -15.03 0.16 9.59
CA ASP A 32 -15.04 -1.23 10.04
C ASP A 32 -13.68 -1.86 9.81
N PHE A 33 -13.17 -2.58 10.81
CA PHE A 33 -11.86 -3.23 10.76
C PHE A 33 -12.03 -4.74 10.73
N LEU A 34 -11.32 -5.39 9.80
CA LEU A 34 -11.23 -6.84 9.70
C LEU A 34 -9.77 -7.28 9.73
N PHE A 35 -9.38 -7.94 10.81
CA PHE A 35 -8.02 -8.45 10.99
C PHE A 35 -7.91 -9.90 10.53
N LEU A 36 -6.98 -10.17 9.61
CA LEU A 36 -6.61 -11.51 9.18
C LEU A 36 -5.38 -11.95 9.99
N ILE A 37 -5.60 -12.80 10.98
CA ILE A 37 -4.54 -13.31 11.86
C ILE A 37 -4.05 -14.65 11.30
N ASN A 38 -2.94 -14.61 10.60
CA ASN A 38 -2.36 -15.75 9.91
C ASN A 38 -1.35 -16.49 10.80
N GLY A 39 -1.50 -17.81 10.89
CA GLY A 39 -0.57 -18.72 11.57
C GLY A 39 -0.66 -18.73 13.10
N PRO A 40 0.25 -19.44 13.77
CA PRO A 40 0.27 -19.56 15.22
C PRO A 40 0.70 -18.24 15.89
N THR A 41 -0.21 -17.65 16.65
CA THR A 41 0.00 -16.43 17.43
C THR A 41 -1.10 -16.29 18.50
N ASP A 42 -0.97 -15.30 19.38
CA ASP A 42 -2.00 -14.82 20.29
C ASP A 42 -2.33 -13.33 20.10
N ALA A 43 -1.87 -12.72 18.99
CA ALA A 43 -2.05 -11.31 18.69
C ALA A 43 -3.52 -10.89 18.70
N GLU A 44 -4.46 -11.80 18.38
CA GLU A 44 -5.90 -11.52 18.46
C GLU A 44 -6.36 -11.06 19.85
N LYS A 45 -5.64 -11.43 20.92
CA LYS A 45 -5.95 -11.01 22.30
C LYS A 45 -5.66 -9.53 22.55
N MET A 46 -4.87 -8.89 21.69
CA MET A 46 -4.59 -7.45 21.77
C MET A 46 -5.72 -6.61 21.19
N LEU A 47 -6.62 -7.20 20.41
CA LEU A 47 -7.71 -6.47 19.76
C LEU A 47 -8.73 -5.99 20.81
N PRO A 48 -9.15 -4.71 20.74
CA PRO A 48 -10.21 -4.22 21.59
C PRO A 48 -11.57 -4.84 21.20
N ASN A 49 -12.41 -5.09 22.19
CA ASN A 49 -13.75 -5.61 21.97
C ASN A 49 -14.72 -4.47 21.60
N LYS A 50 -14.84 -4.16 20.31
CA LYS A 50 -15.77 -3.17 19.75
C LYS A 50 -16.56 -3.74 18.57
N GLY A 51 -17.78 -3.24 18.37
CA GLY A 51 -18.71 -3.76 17.36
C GLY A 51 -18.25 -3.59 15.90
N ASN A 52 -17.36 -2.64 15.63
CA ASN A 52 -16.78 -2.41 14.30
C ASN A 52 -15.44 -3.11 14.09
N ILE A 53 -14.98 -3.92 15.04
CA ILE A 53 -13.69 -4.61 14.98
C ILE A 53 -13.94 -6.10 14.98
N ARG A 54 -13.48 -6.78 13.93
CA ARG A 54 -13.60 -8.23 13.76
C ARG A 54 -12.25 -8.81 13.39
N PHE A 55 -12.06 -10.08 13.69
CA PHE A 55 -10.89 -10.80 13.22
C PHE A 55 -11.26 -12.22 12.80
N ILE A 56 -10.42 -12.78 11.94
CA ILE A 56 -10.46 -14.17 11.52
C ILE A 56 -9.06 -14.73 11.71
N LYS A 57 -8.98 -15.90 12.36
CA LYS A 57 -7.74 -16.63 12.56
C LYS A 57 -7.68 -17.80 11.61
N ARG A 58 -6.58 -17.92 10.85
CA ARG A 58 -6.43 -18.91 9.78
C ARG A 58 -4.98 -19.43 9.68
N PRO A 59 -4.74 -20.55 8.98
CA PRO A 59 -3.38 -20.98 8.64
C PRO A 59 -2.63 -19.90 7.85
N ASN A 60 -1.29 -19.91 7.93
CA ASN A 60 -0.45 -18.99 7.16
C ASN A 60 -0.26 -19.49 5.73
N ASP A 61 -1.24 -19.21 4.88
CA ASP A 61 -1.27 -19.56 3.46
C ASP A 61 -1.98 -18.46 2.64
N CYS A 62 -1.87 -18.47 1.32
CA CYS A 62 -2.42 -17.47 0.39
C CYS A 62 -1.86 -16.04 0.50
N TYR A 63 -0.86 -15.81 1.36
CA TYR A 63 -0.28 -14.48 1.63
C TYR A 63 -1.37 -13.40 1.88
N ASP A 64 -1.00 -12.12 1.77
CA ASP A 64 -1.90 -11.01 2.12
C ASP A 64 -3.03 -10.85 1.11
N LEU A 65 -2.71 -10.65 -0.18
CA LEU A 65 -3.70 -10.33 -1.22
C LEU A 65 -4.70 -11.46 -1.46
N GLY A 66 -4.23 -12.71 -1.52
CA GLY A 66 -5.11 -13.88 -1.66
C GLY A 66 -5.96 -14.09 -0.40
N GLY A 67 -5.39 -13.87 0.79
CA GLY A 67 -6.12 -13.88 2.06
C GLY A 67 -7.23 -12.83 2.10
N PHE A 68 -6.97 -11.59 1.67
CA PHE A 68 -8.00 -10.55 1.57
C PHE A 68 -9.12 -10.96 0.61
N ALA A 69 -8.77 -11.49 -0.57
CA ALA A 69 -9.75 -11.92 -1.55
C ALA A 69 -10.67 -13.02 -1.01
N GLU A 70 -10.11 -14.03 -0.34
CA GLU A 70 -10.87 -15.11 0.31
C GLU A 70 -11.91 -14.54 1.29
N MET A 71 -11.51 -13.58 2.12
CA MET A 71 -12.40 -12.99 3.13
C MET A 71 -13.45 -12.07 2.51
N LEU A 72 -13.07 -11.29 1.49
CA LEU A 72 -13.96 -10.38 0.80
C LEU A 72 -15.04 -11.12 0.02
N LEU A 73 -14.70 -12.26 -0.62
CA LEU A 73 -15.63 -13.09 -1.37
C LEU A 73 -16.55 -13.94 -0.48
N THR A 74 -16.13 -14.23 0.76
CA THR A 74 -16.95 -14.99 1.71
C THR A 74 -18.27 -14.26 1.97
N ASN A 75 -19.39 -14.90 1.62
CA ASN A 75 -20.75 -14.34 1.70
C ASN A 75 -20.90 -12.97 1.01
N ASP A 76 -20.12 -12.72 -0.05
CA ASP A 76 -20.11 -11.44 -0.76
C ASP A 76 -19.87 -10.22 0.18
N LEU A 77 -19.03 -10.37 1.20
CA LEU A 77 -18.77 -9.33 2.20
C LEU A 77 -18.46 -7.97 1.56
N TYR A 78 -17.67 -7.95 0.49
CA TYR A 78 -17.30 -6.73 -0.21
C TYR A 78 -18.51 -5.92 -0.72
N LYS A 79 -19.63 -6.57 -1.08
CA LYS A 79 -20.83 -5.88 -1.58
C LYS A 79 -21.51 -5.00 -0.53
N ASN A 80 -21.14 -5.12 0.75
CA ASN A 80 -21.62 -4.26 1.83
C ASN A 80 -20.87 -2.93 1.96
N TYR A 81 -19.76 -2.75 1.24
CA TYR A 81 -18.87 -1.60 1.40
C TYR A 81 -18.58 -0.91 0.05
N GLN A 82 -18.36 0.40 0.07
CA GLN A 82 -18.05 1.17 -1.15
C GLN A 82 -16.56 1.48 -1.28
N ARG A 83 -15.83 1.42 -0.17
CA ARG A 83 -14.44 1.86 -0.04
C ARG A 83 -13.69 0.89 0.86
N PHE A 84 -12.45 0.60 0.47
CA PHE A 84 -11.63 -0.43 1.09
C PHE A 84 -10.23 0.12 1.31
N ILE A 85 -9.62 -0.26 2.43
CA ILE A 85 -8.18 -0.22 2.61
C ILE A 85 -7.72 -1.64 2.93
N MET A 86 -6.71 -2.14 2.23
CA MET A 86 -6.06 -3.42 2.52
C MET A 86 -4.61 -3.14 2.87
N MET A 87 -4.14 -3.60 4.02
CA MET A 87 -2.77 -3.35 4.47
C MET A 87 -2.21 -4.52 5.27
N ASN A 88 -0.90 -4.61 5.41
CA ASN A 88 -0.27 -5.71 6.15
C ASN A 88 0.66 -5.23 7.27
N ALA A 89 1.01 -6.14 8.17
CA ALA A 89 1.84 -5.87 9.34
C ALA A 89 3.31 -5.55 9.03
N SER A 90 3.67 -5.40 7.76
CA SER A 90 5.01 -4.99 7.37
C SER A 90 5.24 -3.48 7.46
N VAL A 91 4.18 -2.68 7.65
CA VAL A 91 4.29 -1.22 7.83
C VAL A 91 3.92 -0.81 9.25
N ARG A 92 4.46 0.33 9.71
CA ARG A 92 4.07 0.98 10.98
C ARG A 92 3.49 2.35 10.70
N GLY A 93 2.46 2.72 11.44
CA GLY A 93 1.77 4.00 11.35
C GLY A 93 0.34 3.91 11.90
N PRO A 94 -0.47 4.97 11.75
CA PRO A 94 -0.13 6.20 11.05
C PRO A 94 0.79 7.13 11.87
N PHE A 95 1.62 7.92 11.19
CA PHE A 95 2.45 8.97 11.74
C PHE A 95 1.94 10.33 11.26
N PHE A 96 1.48 11.15 12.20
CA PHE A 96 1.07 12.52 11.92
C PHE A 96 1.98 13.53 12.61
N PRO A 97 2.24 14.68 11.99
CA PRO A 97 2.74 15.84 12.71
C PRO A 97 1.66 16.35 13.66
N ILE A 98 2.07 16.93 14.80
CA ILE A 98 1.17 17.39 15.88
C ILE A 98 0.10 18.41 15.44
N TRP A 99 0.32 19.10 14.33
CA TRP A 99 -0.58 20.11 13.80
C TRP A 99 -1.61 19.56 12.80
N SER A 100 -1.48 18.30 12.36
CA SER A 100 -2.48 17.69 11.47
C SER A 100 -3.69 17.26 12.27
N THR A 101 -4.87 17.48 11.68
CA THR A 101 -6.17 17.04 12.21
C THR A 101 -6.84 16.07 11.25
N ASP A 102 -6.08 15.50 10.31
CA ASP A 102 -6.63 14.67 9.25
C ASP A 102 -6.95 13.27 9.76
N CYS A 103 -8.01 12.68 9.21
CA CYS A 103 -8.24 11.25 9.37
C CYS A 103 -7.32 10.45 8.44
N TRP A 104 -6.56 9.51 9.00
CA TRP A 104 -5.58 8.74 8.23
C TRP A 104 -6.19 7.94 7.08
N SER A 105 -7.38 7.35 7.27
CA SER A 105 -8.03 6.58 6.22
C SER A 105 -8.45 7.49 5.07
N ASP A 106 -8.86 8.71 5.39
CA ASP A 106 -9.29 9.70 4.40
C ASP A 106 -8.13 10.26 3.58
N VAL A 107 -6.91 10.32 4.15
CA VAL A 107 -5.69 10.68 3.41
C VAL A 107 -5.50 9.78 2.17
N TYR A 108 -5.89 8.51 2.26
CA TYR A 108 -5.88 7.58 1.13
C TYR A 108 -7.20 7.55 0.36
N LEU A 109 -8.32 7.41 1.06
CA LEU A 109 -9.63 7.18 0.44
C LEU A 109 -10.13 8.37 -0.37
N ASN A 110 -9.78 9.61 0.01
CA ASN A 110 -10.18 10.81 -0.74
C ASN A 110 -9.37 11.01 -2.02
N ARG A 111 -8.34 10.19 -2.28
CA ARG A 111 -7.63 10.17 -3.56
C ARG A 111 -8.33 9.33 -4.63
N LEU A 112 -9.27 8.47 -4.24
CA LEU A 112 -10.08 7.70 -5.18
C LEU A 112 -10.99 8.64 -5.97
N THR A 113 -11.02 8.46 -7.29
CA THR A 113 -11.85 9.26 -8.20
C THR A 113 -12.64 8.35 -9.15
N ASN A 114 -13.38 8.94 -10.10
CA ASN A 114 -14.03 8.15 -11.14
C ASN A 114 -13.03 7.44 -12.07
N HIS A 115 -11.79 7.93 -12.15
CA HIS A 115 -10.74 7.34 -12.97
C HIS A 115 -9.65 6.64 -12.15
N THR A 116 -9.35 7.12 -10.95
CA THR A 116 -8.31 6.56 -10.08
C THR A 116 -8.92 5.56 -9.11
N LYS A 117 -8.59 4.28 -9.28
CA LYS A 117 -9.26 3.18 -8.58
C LYS A 117 -8.38 2.43 -7.60
N LEU A 118 -7.06 2.59 -7.68
CA LEU A 118 -6.09 1.97 -6.78
C LEU A 118 -5.08 3.01 -6.31
N ILE A 119 -5.05 3.26 -5.00
CA ILE A 119 -4.07 4.14 -4.35
C ILE A 119 -3.17 3.28 -3.48
N GLY A 120 -1.88 3.54 -3.43
CA GLY A 120 -0.99 2.92 -2.44
C GLY A 120 0.04 3.87 -1.86
N MET A 121 0.84 3.33 -0.93
CA MET A 121 1.93 4.09 -0.31
C MET A 121 2.99 4.48 -1.34
N THR A 122 3.49 3.49 -2.07
CA THR A 122 4.63 3.62 -2.96
C THR A 122 4.43 2.81 -4.23
N MET A 123 5.16 3.17 -5.28
CA MET A 123 5.21 2.42 -6.53
C MET A 123 6.66 2.04 -6.86
N ASN A 124 6.84 0.79 -7.28
CA ASN A 124 8.12 0.25 -7.75
C ASN A 124 8.08 0.12 -9.27
N CYS A 125 9.10 0.68 -9.93
CA CYS A 125 9.21 0.72 -11.39
C CYS A 125 10.46 0.00 -11.92
N GLN A 126 11.11 -0.79 -11.08
CA GLN A 126 12.31 -1.57 -11.40
C GLN A 126 11.97 -3.02 -11.83
N GLY A 127 10.71 -3.42 -11.76
CA GLY A 127 10.21 -4.72 -12.23
C GLY A 127 9.84 -4.74 -13.71
N THR A 128 9.32 -5.88 -14.19
CA THR A 128 8.80 -6.04 -15.56
C THR A 128 7.71 -5.03 -15.90
N THR A 129 6.92 -4.66 -14.89
CA THR A 129 5.89 -3.62 -14.96
C THR A 129 5.98 -2.69 -13.75
N PRO A 130 5.83 -1.36 -13.96
CA PRO A 130 5.52 -0.43 -12.90
C PRO A 130 4.28 -0.87 -12.12
N HIS A 131 4.39 -0.96 -10.79
CA HIS A 131 3.28 -1.38 -9.93
C HIS A 131 3.24 -0.66 -8.60
N VAL A 132 2.02 -0.45 -8.10
CA VAL A 132 1.77 0.02 -6.73
C VAL A 132 2.02 -1.13 -5.76
N GLN A 133 2.87 -0.92 -4.75
CA GLN A 133 3.25 -1.97 -3.80
C GLN A 133 2.13 -2.26 -2.80
N SER A 134 1.89 -3.53 -2.45
CA SER A 134 0.68 -4.00 -1.75
C SER A 134 0.68 -3.88 -0.22
N MET A 135 1.63 -3.14 0.33
CA MET A 135 1.73 -2.94 1.78
C MET A 135 0.53 -2.19 2.36
N LEU A 136 -0.04 -1.29 1.55
CA LEU A 136 -1.30 -0.61 1.79
C LEU A 136 -1.88 -0.21 0.43
N TRP A 137 -3.08 -0.69 0.13
CA TRP A 137 -3.90 -0.31 -1.01
C TRP A 137 -5.23 0.26 -0.55
N ALA A 138 -5.66 1.37 -1.15
CA ALA A 138 -7.01 1.88 -1.04
C ALA A 138 -7.73 1.76 -2.39
N LEU A 139 -8.96 1.25 -2.35
CA LEU A 139 -9.79 0.99 -3.53
C LEU A 139 -11.23 1.44 -3.27
N ASP A 140 -11.95 1.79 -4.33
CA ASP A 140 -13.41 1.79 -4.29
C ASP A 140 -13.95 0.41 -4.71
N ARG A 141 -15.28 0.23 -4.65
CA ARG A 141 -15.91 -1.04 -5.05
C ARG A 141 -15.59 -1.44 -6.48
N VAL A 142 -15.56 -0.49 -7.41
CA VAL A 142 -15.31 -0.76 -8.84
C VAL A 142 -13.88 -1.26 -9.03
N GLY A 143 -12.90 -0.59 -8.43
CA GLY A 143 -11.51 -1.04 -8.45
C GLY A 143 -11.33 -2.41 -7.80
N LEU A 144 -12.00 -2.65 -6.67
CA LEU A 144 -11.94 -3.96 -6.03
C LEU A 144 -12.55 -5.06 -6.89
N GLU A 145 -13.68 -4.80 -7.55
CA GLU A 145 -14.33 -5.76 -8.46
C GLU A 145 -13.45 -6.14 -9.65
N VAL A 146 -12.71 -5.18 -10.22
CA VAL A 146 -11.70 -5.45 -11.26
C VAL A 146 -10.66 -6.46 -10.77
N LEU A 147 -10.24 -6.36 -9.50
CA LEU A 147 -9.23 -7.26 -8.93
C LEU A 147 -9.80 -8.61 -8.46
N LEU A 148 -11.05 -8.64 -7.97
CA LEU A 148 -11.67 -9.86 -7.46
C LEU A 148 -12.29 -10.71 -8.57
N ASN A 149 -12.91 -10.09 -9.58
CA ASN A 149 -13.70 -10.76 -10.59
C ASN A 149 -13.51 -10.08 -11.98
N PRO A 150 -12.30 -10.06 -12.55
CA PRO A 150 -12.10 -9.52 -13.89
C PRO A 150 -12.91 -10.34 -14.91
N SER A 151 -13.54 -9.66 -15.87
CA SER A 151 -14.30 -10.34 -16.93
C SER A 151 -13.37 -11.08 -17.90
N ASP A 152 -13.89 -12.08 -18.61
CA ASP A 152 -13.10 -12.86 -19.58
C ASP A 152 -12.52 -11.95 -20.68
N GLU A 153 -13.25 -10.91 -21.09
CA GLU A 153 -12.78 -9.92 -22.07
C GLU A 153 -11.59 -9.12 -21.52
N LEU A 154 -11.68 -8.66 -20.27
CA LEU A 154 -10.60 -7.93 -19.61
C LEU A 154 -9.37 -8.82 -19.42
N VAL A 155 -9.56 -10.08 -19.04
CA VAL A 155 -8.47 -11.06 -18.91
C VAL A 155 -7.78 -11.26 -20.26
N ALA A 156 -8.54 -11.40 -21.35
CA ALA A 156 -7.98 -11.56 -22.69
C ALA A 156 -7.19 -10.33 -23.15
N GLU A 157 -7.71 -9.12 -22.90
CA GLU A 157 -7.01 -7.87 -23.22
C GLU A 157 -5.74 -7.70 -22.37
N TYR A 158 -5.80 -8.05 -21.09
CA TYR A 158 -4.66 -8.05 -20.20
C TYR A 158 -3.57 -8.99 -20.72
N GLN A 159 -3.93 -10.23 -21.07
CA GLN A 159 -2.98 -11.23 -21.58
C GLN A 159 -2.32 -10.80 -22.90
N ALA A 160 -3.04 -10.02 -23.72
CA ALA A 160 -2.52 -9.48 -24.97
C ALA A 160 -1.56 -8.30 -24.77
N THR A 161 -1.70 -7.54 -23.68
CA THR A 161 -0.99 -6.27 -23.47
C THR A 161 0.09 -6.31 -22.39
N VAL A 162 0.02 -7.26 -21.45
CA VAL A 162 0.95 -7.34 -20.32
C VAL A 162 2.39 -7.56 -20.80
N PRO A 163 3.35 -6.74 -20.33
CA PRO A 163 4.76 -6.96 -20.59
C PRO A 163 5.22 -8.32 -20.04
N LYS A 164 5.73 -9.17 -20.92
CA LYS A 164 6.27 -10.47 -20.54
C LYS A 164 7.70 -10.35 -20.03
N GLY A 165 8.01 -11.11 -18.99
CA GLY A 165 9.39 -11.24 -18.51
C GLY A 165 10.30 -11.86 -19.58
N GLY A 166 11.55 -11.42 -19.63
CA GLY A 166 12.58 -12.09 -20.44
C GLY A 166 13.00 -13.45 -19.86
N PRO A 167 13.82 -14.22 -20.59
CA PRO A 167 14.38 -15.48 -20.07
C PRO A 167 15.06 -15.29 -18.71
N GLY A 168 14.64 -16.05 -17.69
CA GLY A 168 15.17 -15.94 -16.32
C GLY A 168 14.48 -14.90 -15.43
N ALA A 169 13.33 -14.35 -15.85
CA ALA A 169 12.52 -13.49 -15.01
C ALA A 169 12.13 -14.20 -13.70
N LYS A 170 12.29 -13.49 -12.58
CA LYS A 170 11.94 -14.00 -11.24
C LYS A 170 10.44 -13.93 -10.95
N ILE A 171 9.72 -13.05 -11.63
CA ILE A 171 8.29 -12.83 -11.47
C ILE A 171 7.57 -13.77 -12.46
N PRO A 172 6.81 -14.78 -11.99
CA PRO A 172 6.02 -15.65 -12.84
C PRO A 172 4.91 -14.91 -13.56
N ASP A 173 4.52 -15.36 -14.75
CA ASP A 173 3.30 -14.90 -15.41
C ASP A 173 2.05 -15.38 -14.63
N LEU A 174 0.95 -14.61 -14.70
CA LEU A 174 -0.35 -15.02 -14.16
C LEU A 174 -1.26 -15.55 -15.25
N GLU A 175 -1.74 -16.79 -15.10
CA GLU A 175 -2.79 -17.34 -15.97
C GLU A 175 -4.15 -16.67 -15.71
N ARG A 176 -4.45 -16.36 -14.43
CA ARG A 176 -5.67 -15.67 -14.00
C ARG A 176 -5.30 -14.37 -13.28
N PRO A 177 -5.35 -13.22 -13.96
CA PRO A 177 -5.02 -11.95 -13.32
C PRO A 177 -6.06 -11.58 -12.27
N GLY A 178 -5.66 -10.77 -11.30
CA GLY A 178 -6.48 -10.42 -10.14
C GLY A 178 -5.92 -10.99 -8.84
N ILE A 179 -6.58 -10.67 -7.73
CA ILE A 179 -6.17 -11.11 -6.39
C ILE A 179 -6.93 -12.34 -5.92
N ASN A 180 -7.89 -12.84 -6.70
CA ASN A 180 -8.77 -13.96 -6.37
C ASN A 180 -8.11 -15.36 -6.49
N SER A 181 -6.78 -15.41 -6.35
CA SER A 181 -6.01 -16.64 -6.33
C SER A 181 -5.26 -16.77 -4.99
N CYS A 182 -4.99 -18.01 -4.58
CA CYS A 182 -4.20 -18.30 -3.39
C CYS A 182 -2.75 -18.58 -3.82
N PRO A 183 -1.82 -17.62 -3.71
CA PRO A 183 -0.40 -17.87 -3.97
C PRO A 183 0.19 -18.74 -2.85
N HIS A 184 0.94 -19.78 -3.22
CA HIS A 184 1.57 -20.70 -2.26
C HIS A 184 3.09 -20.50 -2.14
N SER A 185 3.66 -19.63 -2.98
CA SER A 185 5.06 -19.23 -2.92
C SER A 185 5.23 -17.71 -2.94
N TYR A 186 6.40 -17.26 -2.47
CA TYR A 186 6.73 -15.83 -2.41
C TYR A 186 6.64 -15.16 -3.78
N TRP A 187 7.16 -15.80 -4.83
CA TRP A 187 7.18 -15.22 -6.17
C TRP A 187 5.81 -15.21 -6.84
N GLU A 188 4.93 -16.18 -6.54
CA GLU A 188 3.52 -16.11 -6.96
C GLU A 188 2.81 -14.94 -6.28
N ALA A 189 3.05 -14.72 -4.98
CA ALA A 189 2.45 -13.58 -4.27
C ALA A 189 2.95 -12.23 -4.81
N VAL A 190 4.25 -12.12 -5.10
CA VAL A 190 4.83 -10.94 -5.79
C VAL A 190 4.20 -10.77 -7.18
N SER A 191 3.96 -11.86 -7.90
CA SER A 191 3.30 -11.80 -9.21
C SER A 191 1.89 -11.22 -9.12
N VAL A 192 1.09 -11.63 -8.13
CA VAL A 192 -0.24 -11.04 -7.88
C VAL A 192 -0.16 -9.53 -7.66
N GLU A 193 0.80 -9.04 -6.86
CA GLU A 193 1.02 -7.60 -6.64
C GLU A 193 1.38 -6.86 -7.93
N VAL A 194 2.40 -7.35 -8.65
CA VAL A 194 2.97 -6.70 -9.84
C VAL A 194 1.92 -6.56 -10.95
N HIS A 195 1.11 -7.60 -11.14
CA HIS A 195 0.13 -7.64 -12.22
C HIS A 195 -1.18 -6.93 -11.90
N ALA A 196 -1.52 -6.73 -10.62
CA ALA A 196 -2.74 -6.01 -10.22
C ALA A 196 -2.79 -4.57 -10.79
N THR A 197 -1.65 -3.87 -10.80
CA THR A 197 -1.57 -2.53 -11.38
C THR A 197 -1.80 -2.55 -12.89
N TRP A 198 -1.24 -3.53 -13.59
CA TRP A 198 -1.43 -3.64 -15.04
C TRP A 198 -2.88 -3.97 -15.38
N LEU A 199 -3.49 -4.91 -14.65
CA LEU A 199 -4.92 -5.25 -14.81
C LEU A 199 -5.83 -4.02 -14.62
N MET A 200 -5.56 -3.20 -13.60
CA MET A 200 -6.31 -1.96 -13.37
C MET A 200 -6.20 -0.98 -14.55
N ARG A 201 -4.99 -0.84 -15.12
CA ARG A 201 -4.75 0.00 -16.30
C ARG A 201 -5.42 -0.56 -17.55
N THR A 202 -5.37 -1.87 -17.76
CA THR A 202 -6.10 -2.54 -18.86
C THR A 202 -7.61 -2.30 -18.75
N ALA A 203 -8.16 -2.26 -17.52
CA ALA A 203 -9.55 -1.93 -17.28
C ALA A 203 -9.91 -0.45 -17.54
N GLY A 204 -8.95 0.38 -17.98
CA GLY A 204 -9.15 1.80 -18.28
C GLY A 204 -9.08 2.72 -17.06
N TYR A 205 -8.53 2.23 -15.94
CA TYR A 205 -8.42 2.99 -14.70
C TYR A 205 -6.98 3.37 -14.36
N ASP A 206 -6.85 4.50 -13.67
CA ASP A 206 -5.61 5.00 -13.13
C ASP A 206 -5.28 4.36 -11.77
N VAL A 207 -3.99 4.34 -11.47
CA VAL A 207 -3.42 3.99 -10.16
C VAL A 207 -2.59 5.16 -9.64
N GLU A 208 -2.50 5.35 -8.33
CA GLU A 208 -1.71 6.43 -7.73
C GLU A 208 -0.87 5.94 -6.54
N ALA A 209 0.32 6.49 -6.35
CA ALA A 209 1.08 6.39 -5.12
C ALA A 209 1.10 7.74 -4.38
N MET A 210 0.96 7.75 -3.05
CA MET A 210 0.89 8.99 -2.27
C MET A 210 2.18 9.83 -2.25
N MET A 211 3.26 9.40 -2.89
CA MET A 211 4.61 9.95 -2.82
C MET A 211 4.69 11.46 -3.21
N TYR A 212 4.52 12.35 -2.22
CA TYR A 212 4.34 13.79 -2.42
C TYR A 212 5.58 14.57 -2.91
N SER A 213 6.79 14.05 -2.70
CA SER A 213 8.03 14.79 -3.01
C SER A 213 8.17 15.16 -4.49
N TYR A 214 7.42 14.49 -5.37
CA TYR A 214 7.36 14.77 -6.80
C TYR A 214 6.48 15.97 -7.19
N ARG A 215 5.94 16.71 -6.20
CA ARG A 215 5.10 17.90 -6.45
C ARG A 215 5.82 19.24 -6.19
N GLY A 216 7.11 19.27 -5.83
CA GLY A 216 7.59 20.40 -5.01
C GLY A 216 8.96 21.06 -5.26
N PHE A 217 9.81 20.67 -6.21
CA PHE A 217 11.21 21.14 -6.15
C PHE A 217 11.84 21.64 -7.47
N GLY A 218 11.17 22.60 -8.11
CA GLY A 218 11.79 23.38 -9.20
C GLY A 218 12.94 24.26 -8.70
N GLU A 219 12.96 24.60 -7.41
CA GLU A 219 13.87 25.58 -6.82
C GLU A 219 15.31 25.06 -6.61
N PRO A 220 15.58 23.86 -6.03
CA PRO A 220 16.95 23.31 -5.94
C PRO A 220 17.59 23.04 -7.31
N LEU A 221 16.82 22.52 -8.28
CA LEU A 221 17.30 22.30 -9.65
C LEU A 221 17.62 23.62 -10.38
N SER A 222 16.82 24.67 -10.14
CA SER A 222 17.11 26.01 -10.67
C SER A 222 18.39 26.64 -10.11
N ARG A 223 18.86 26.17 -8.95
CA ARG A 223 20.14 26.56 -8.33
C ARG A 223 21.33 25.75 -8.82
N GLY A 224 21.14 24.83 -9.78
CA GLY A 224 22.19 24.02 -10.36
C GLY A 224 22.67 22.88 -9.45
N GLU A 225 21.90 22.50 -8.44
CA GLU A 225 22.20 21.36 -7.58
C GLU A 225 22.12 20.06 -8.39
N VAL A 226 23.15 19.21 -8.28
CA VAL A 226 23.15 17.86 -8.87
C VAL A 226 22.56 16.93 -7.84
N ILE A 227 21.38 16.37 -8.13
CA ILE A 227 20.74 15.36 -7.27
C ILE A 227 20.88 14.01 -7.96
N ASP A 228 21.38 13.01 -7.24
CA ASP A 228 21.51 11.62 -7.72
C ASP A 228 20.52 10.74 -6.96
N LEU A 229 19.66 10.04 -7.71
CA LEU A 229 18.65 9.11 -7.17
C LEU A 229 19.18 7.68 -6.99
N GLY A 230 20.50 7.50 -7.01
CA GLY A 230 21.17 6.20 -6.96
C GLY A 230 21.29 5.52 -8.33
N GLY A 231 20.89 6.20 -9.42
CA GLY A 231 20.96 5.75 -10.81
C GLY A 231 21.70 6.70 -11.74
N GLY A 232 22.30 7.77 -11.19
CA GLY A 232 22.96 8.84 -11.94
C GLY A 232 22.33 10.22 -11.70
N PRO A 233 22.98 11.30 -12.16
CA PRO A 233 22.53 12.66 -11.93
C PRO A 233 21.19 12.93 -12.63
N VAL A 234 20.21 13.42 -11.86
CA VAL A 234 18.92 13.92 -12.37
C VAL A 234 19.20 15.15 -13.24
N LYS A 235 18.71 15.12 -14.48
CA LYS A 235 18.94 16.22 -15.43
C LYS A 235 18.04 17.42 -15.11
N HIS A 236 18.60 18.61 -15.30
CA HIS A 236 17.92 19.90 -15.24
C HIS A 236 16.63 19.91 -16.08
N GLY A 237 15.47 20.22 -15.49
CA GLY A 237 14.18 20.38 -16.21
C GLY A 237 13.00 19.51 -15.75
N THR A 238 13.13 18.72 -14.68
CA THR A 238 12.02 17.88 -14.15
C THR A 238 11.16 18.58 -13.10
N TYR A 239 11.05 19.91 -13.15
CA TYR A 239 9.87 20.56 -12.60
C TYR A 239 8.70 20.26 -13.53
N ARG A 240 7.80 19.40 -13.07
CA ARG A 240 6.52 19.23 -13.72
C ARG A 240 5.47 19.43 -12.65
N GLU A 241 5.16 20.70 -12.37
CA GLU A 241 3.84 21.02 -11.86
C GLU A 241 2.82 20.24 -12.71
N GLY A 242 2.08 19.34 -12.06
CA GLY A 242 1.04 18.55 -12.71
C GLY A 242 1.44 17.16 -13.24
N THR A 243 2.69 16.67 -13.11
CA THR A 243 2.93 15.22 -13.31
C THR A 243 2.88 14.43 -12.02
N ARG A 244 2.28 13.25 -12.11
CA ARG A 244 2.16 12.31 -11.01
C ARG A 244 3.44 11.48 -10.92
N TYR A 245 3.73 10.89 -9.76
CA TYR A 245 4.89 9.99 -9.62
C TYR A 245 4.83 8.86 -10.66
N GLU A 246 3.63 8.35 -10.91
CA GLU A 246 3.38 7.27 -11.88
C GLU A 246 3.84 7.61 -13.31
N ASP A 247 3.95 8.89 -13.67
CA ASP A 247 4.37 9.35 -15.00
C ASP A 247 5.90 9.36 -15.16
N ILE A 248 6.64 9.41 -14.05
CA ILE A 248 8.10 9.59 -14.02
C ILE A 248 8.81 8.50 -13.23
N CYS A 249 8.07 7.52 -12.71
CA CYS A 249 8.62 6.52 -11.81
C CYS A 249 9.71 5.65 -12.44
N ALA A 250 9.75 5.55 -13.78
CA ALA A 250 10.82 4.86 -14.52
C ALA A 250 12.19 5.54 -14.35
N GLU A 251 12.22 6.81 -13.92
CA GLU A 251 13.43 7.56 -13.61
C GLU A 251 13.87 7.39 -12.14
N SER A 252 13.09 6.65 -11.32
CA SER A 252 13.33 6.45 -9.88
C SER A 252 13.69 5.00 -9.55
N LEU A 253 14.56 4.82 -8.56
CA LEU A 253 14.74 3.53 -7.89
C LEU A 253 13.57 3.26 -6.92
N ASP A 254 13.55 2.07 -6.32
CA ASP A 254 12.56 1.73 -5.28
C ASP A 254 12.75 2.66 -4.06
N PRO A 255 11.77 3.52 -3.73
CA PRO A 255 11.88 4.59 -2.74
C PRO A 255 12.01 4.08 -1.30
N LEU A 256 11.80 2.77 -1.07
CA LEU A 256 11.88 2.14 0.25
C LEU A 256 13.31 1.77 0.66
N TYR A 257 14.31 2.05 -0.18
CA TYR A 257 15.72 1.79 0.10
C TYR A 257 16.48 3.09 0.38
N GLU A 258 17.67 2.96 0.98
CA GLU A 258 18.53 4.10 1.31
C GLU A 258 18.98 4.81 0.04
N ASN A 259 18.98 6.15 0.05
CA ASN A 259 19.41 7.01 -1.05
C ASN A 259 18.59 6.91 -2.35
N HIS A 260 17.57 6.04 -2.40
CA HIS A 260 16.76 5.80 -3.60
C HIS A 260 15.60 6.80 -3.79
N TYR A 261 15.40 7.70 -2.82
CA TYR A 261 14.38 8.73 -2.85
C TYR A 261 15.04 10.08 -2.56
N TRP A 262 15.52 10.77 -3.60
CA TRP A 262 16.20 12.07 -3.50
C TRP A 262 17.43 12.09 -2.57
N GLY A 263 18.28 11.05 -2.64
CA GLY A 263 19.44 10.92 -1.76
C GLY A 263 19.08 10.60 -0.30
N MET A 264 17.80 10.30 -0.04
CA MET A 264 17.29 9.78 1.21
C MET A 264 16.41 8.54 0.94
N THR A 265 15.65 8.15 1.95
CA THR A 265 14.56 7.18 1.87
C THR A 265 13.23 7.93 1.94
N ILE A 266 12.11 7.29 1.61
CA ILE A 266 10.80 7.93 1.75
C ILE A 266 10.56 8.44 3.18
N HIS A 267 10.18 9.72 3.29
CA HIS A 267 9.91 10.32 4.59
C HIS A 267 8.60 9.76 5.17
N PRO A 268 8.54 9.40 6.47
CA PRO A 268 7.34 8.81 7.07
C PRO A 268 6.05 9.64 6.93
N TRP A 269 6.14 10.97 6.81
CA TRP A 269 4.97 11.82 6.56
C TRP A 269 4.50 11.85 5.10
N ASP A 270 5.31 11.43 4.13
CA ASP A 270 4.88 11.37 2.73
C ASP A 270 3.78 10.32 2.54
N THR A 271 3.85 9.24 3.31
CA THR A 271 2.90 8.13 3.20
C THR A 271 2.15 7.84 4.49
N ILE A 272 2.43 8.56 5.57
CA ILE A 272 1.94 8.36 6.95
C ILE A 272 2.15 6.96 7.55
N PHE A 273 2.48 5.96 6.74
CA PHE A 273 2.93 4.63 7.12
C PHE A 273 4.34 4.41 6.57
N THR A 274 5.14 3.64 7.28
CA THR A 274 6.53 3.37 6.90
C THR A 274 6.82 1.88 6.92
N LYS A 275 7.41 1.37 5.83
CA LYS A 275 7.85 -0.02 5.71
C LYS A 275 8.90 -0.36 6.77
N GLN A 276 8.64 -1.42 7.52
CA GLN A 276 9.54 -2.07 8.45
C GLN A 276 10.20 -3.26 7.74
N ASN A 277 11.45 -3.60 8.09
CA ASN A 277 12.37 -4.50 7.37
C ASN A 277 13.30 -3.80 6.36
N ARG A 278 13.57 -2.51 6.59
CA ARG A 278 14.64 -1.77 5.93
C ARG A 278 15.57 -1.23 7.03
N PRO A 279 16.86 -1.62 7.07
CA PRO A 279 17.78 -1.21 8.15
C PRO A 279 17.85 0.31 8.34
N VAL A 280 17.66 1.04 7.25
CA VAL A 280 18.01 2.46 7.11
C VAL A 280 17.07 3.41 7.84
N ASN A 281 15.88 2.93 8.23
CA ASN A 281 14.85 3.76 8.87
C ASN A 281 14.52 3.38 10.31
N GLN A 282 15.16 2.34 10.87
CA GLN A 282 14.74 1.80 12.16
C GLN A 282 14.74 2.85 13.27
N VAL A 283 15.82 3.63 13.40
CA VAL A 283 15.90 4.71 14.40
C VAL A 283 14.80 5.75 14.20
N THR A 284 14.57 6.18 12.96
CA THR A 284 13.52 7.16 12.63
C THR A 284 12.14 6.65 13.03
N ILE A 285 11.83 5.41 12.71
CA ILE A 285 10.54 4.80 13.06
C ILE A 285 10.41 4.66 14.58
N GLU A 286 11.44 4.19 15.28
CA GLU A 286 11.42 4.05 16.73
C GLU A 286 11.17 5.39 17.43
N ARG A 287 11.82 6.46 16.97
CA ARG A 287 11.62 7.81 17.51
C ARG A 287 10.23 8.33 17.19
N LEU A 288 9.74 8.15 15.97
CA LEU A 288 8.37 8.54 15.61
C LEU A 288 7.32 7.77 16.41
N SER A 289 7.54 6.48 16.68
CA SER A 289 6.67 5.71 17.57
C SER A 289 6.64 6.29 18.98
N GLN A 290 7.80 6.55 19.57
CA GLN A 290 7.91 7.16 20.92
C GLN A 290 7.26 8.53 20.98
N TRP A 291 7.40 9.34 19.94
CA TRP A 291 6.77 10.65 19.88
C TRP A 291 5.25 10.54 19.70
N GLY A 292 4.77 9.63 18.85
CA GLY A 292 3.34 9.33 18.67
C GLY A 292 2.68 8.87 19.98
N ASP A 293 3.32 7.96 20.70
CA ASP A 293 2.92 7.52 22.05
C ASP A 293 2.90 8.71 23.02
N GLY A 294 3.96 9.53 23.01
CA GLY A 294 4.15 10.64 23.93
C GLY A 294 3.15 11.78 23.74
N ILE A 295 2.74 12.08 22.50
CA ILE A 295 1.69 13.06 22.20
C ILE A 295 0.29 12.48 22.34
N GLN A 296 0.16 11.17 22.58
CA GLN A 296 -1.11 10.45 22.73
C GLN A 296 -2.04 10.62 21.52
N TYR A 297 -1.47 10.66 20.31
CA TYR A 297 -2.28 10.75 19.09
C TYR A 297 -3.24 9.55 19.01
N SER A 298 -4.52 9.80 18.71
CA SER A 298 -5.48 8.73 18.47
C SER A 298 -6.37 9.06 17.28
N SER A 299 -6.50 8.13 16.34
CA SER A 299 -7.41 8.33 15.20
C SER A 299 -8.88 8.41 15.63
N TYR A 300 -9.24 7.95 16.84
CA TYR A 300 -10.57 8.20 17.41
C TYR A 300 -10.90 9.69 17.57
N ASP A 301 -9.89 10.54 17.75
CA ASP A 301 -10.09 11.99 17.94
C ASP A 301 -10.19 12.76 16.62
N HIS A 302 -9.70 12.17 15.52
CA HIS A 302 -9.54 12.85 14.23
C HIS A 302 -10.41 12.27 13.10
N CYS A 303 -10.82 11.00 13.19
CA CYS A 303 -11.63 10.33 12.18
C CYS A 303 -13.11 10.30 12.56
N GLN A 304 -13.96 10.93 11.75
CA GLN A 304 -15.41 11.04 11.96
C GLN A 304 -16.23 10.50 10.79
#